data_AF-A0A6A6XU51-F1
#
_entry.id   AF-A0A6A6XU51-F1
#
_cell.length_a   1.000
_cell.length_b   1.000
_cell.length_c   1.000
_cell.angle_alpha   90.00
_cell.angle_beta   90.00
_cell.angle_gamma   90.00
#
_symmetry.space_group_name_H-M   'P 1'
#
loop_
_entity.id
_entity.type
_entity.pdbx_description
1 polymer ?
#
loop_
_entity_poly.entity_id
_entity_poly.type
_entity_poly.pdbx_seq_one_letter_code
_entity_poly.pdbx_strand_id
1 'polypeptide(L)'
;MKRPNYAYPEVLQGRLPIPIHNDVLSDLSTDGAYLKTVAYANDDNIWFEPDMVGDPKANDTDLHRRFGPSKYEDFSTLELTEPRGSKGVNPLRRIAIHRYRLSSGITWLAKSGLKQADNAIGSIGLARVQDDPAAAEAEADGCMHHLGHVHHSDKQDATNFKHLDLGNVDITKLDIAYVPGSGYIAGLTLYDQINGQHTERLSWRQWDGKPPQGLVHVANEPPDRGDGTVWRFVGLAGSWVDTVGQGHVLARCSGIWKKAEEE
;
A
#
# COMPACT_ATOMS: atom_id res chain seq x y z
N MET A 1 7.06 -20.50 -53.81
CA MET A 1 6.97 -19.75 -52.54
C MET A 1 7.23 -20.72 -51.41
N LYS A 2 8.28 -20.49 -50.58
CA LYS A 2 8.57 -21.34 -49.42
C LYS A 2 7.52 -21.09 -48.33
N ARG A 3 6.96 -22.15 -47.74
CA ARG A 3 6.03 -22.03 -46.60
C ARG A 3 6.73 -21.35 -45.41
N PRO A 4 6.07 -20.46 -44.66
CA PRO A 4 6.68 -19.86 -43.47
C PRO A 4 7.00 -20.94 -42.43
N ASN A 5 8.21 -20.87 -41.87
CA ASN A 5 8.70 -21.80 -40.87
C ASN A 5 8.32 -21.28 -39.47
N TYR A 6 7.35 -21.93 -38.81
CA TYR A 6 6.78 -21.51 -37.52
C TYR A 6 7.60 -21.94 -36.29
N ALA A 7 8.89 -22.26 -36.46
CA ALA A 7 9.72 -22.89 -35.44
C ALA A 7 10.64 -21.94 -34.66
N TYR A 8 10.54 -20.62 -34.84
CA TYR A 8 11.41 -19.65 -34.15
C TYR A 8 10.73 -19.09 -32.87
N PRO A 9 11.32 -19.28 -31.68
CA PRO A 9 10.80 -18.78 -30.39
C PRO A 9 10.60 -17.26 -30.35
N GLU A 10 11.38 -16.54 -31.15
CA GLU A 10 11.42 -15.07 -31.24
C GLU A 10 10.12 -14.49 -31.82
N VAL A 11 9.43 -15.27 -32.67
CA VAL A 11 8.15 -14.89 -33.29
C VAL A 11 6.95 -15.24 -32.39
N LEU A 12 7.15 -16.10 -31.39
CA LEU A 12 6.13 -16.48 -30.41
C LEU A 12 5.99 -15.44 -29.29
N GLN A 13 7.08 -14.76 -28.89
CA GLN A 13 7.03 -13.73 -27.85
C GLN A 13 6.17 -12.51 -28.22
N GLY A 14 6.10 -12.13 -29.51
CA GLY A 14 5.26 -11.04 -29.99
C GLY A 14 3.79 -11.41 -30.24
N ARG A 15 3.39 -12.66 -29.99
CA ARG A 15 2.02 -13.17 -30.21
C ARG A 15 1.43 -13.87 -29.00
N LEU A 16 2.12 -13.87 -27.86
CA LEU A 16 1.47 -14.25 -26.61
C LEU A 16 0.32 -13.25 -26.40
N PRO A 17 -0.92 -13.73 -26.21
CA PRO A 17 -1.98 -12.88 -25.71
C PRO A 17 -1.45 -12.14 -24.49
N ILE A 18 -1.71 -10.83 -24.41
CA ILE A 18 -1.56 -10.08 -23.16
C ILE A 18 -2.21 -10.96 -22.09
N PRO A 19 -1.53 -11.24 -20.95
CA PRO A 19 -2.17 -11.96 -19.86
C PRO A 19 -3.43 -11.21 -19.48
N ILE A 20 -4.58 -11.71 -19.94
CA ILE A 20 -5.85 -11.36 -19.33
C ILE A 20 -5.78 -12.13 -18.02
N HIS A 21 -5.59 -11.41 -16.91
CA HIS A 21 -5.57 -11.94 -15.55
C HIS A 21 -6.94 -12.52 -15.14
N ASN A 22 -7.41 -13.54 -15.86
CA ASN A 22 -8.67 -14.24 -15.59
C ASN A 22 -8.48 -15.72 -15.21
N ASP A 23 -7.26 -16.27 -15.25
CA ASP A 23 -7.05 -17.72 -15.05
C ASP A 23 -6.47 -18.11 -13.67
N VAL A 24 -6.32 -17.15 -12.76
CA VAL A 24 -6.38 -17.42 -11.32
C VAL A 24 -7.27 -16.33 -10.75
N LEU A 25 -8.59 -16.50 -10.88
CA LEU A 25 -9.51 -15.85 -9.96
C LEU A 25 -9.15 -16.41 -8.56
N SER A 26 -8.21 -15.75 -7.88
CA SER A 26 -8.37 -15.56 -6.45
C SER A 26 -9.82 -15.11 -6.27
N ASP A 27 -10.52 -15.70 -5.32
CA ASP A 27 -11.92 -15.33 -5.05
C ASP A 27 -11.97 -13.94 -4.41
N LEU A 28 -11.57 -12.92 -5.20
CA LEU A 28 -11.50 -11.49 -4.88
C LEU A 28 -12.87 -10.97 -4.46
N SER A 29 -13.95 -11.71 -4.78
CA SER A 29 -15.30 -11.43 -4.31
C SER A 29 -15.40 -11.41 -2.78
N THR A 30 -14.40 -11.95 -2.07
CA THR A 30 -14.34 -11.99 -0.60
C THR A 30 -13.23 -11.11 0.00
N ASP A 31 -12.31 -10.55 -0.80
CA ASP A 31 -11.24 -9.72 -0.24
C ASP A 31 -11.76 -8.32 0.09
N GLY A 32 -11.85 -8.00 1.38
CA GLY A 32 -12.40 -6.73 1.85
C GLY A 32 -11.64 -5.49 1.36
N ALA A 33 -10.33 -5.57 1.10
CA ALA A 33 -9.56 -4.43 0.59
C ALA A 33 -9.91 -4.15 -0.88
N TYR A 34 -10.06 -5.22 -1.67
CA TYR A 34 -10.57 -5.15 -3.03
C TYR A 34 -11.99 -4.58 -3.03
N LEU A 35 -12.91 -5.15 -2.25
CA LEU A 35 -14.32 -4.74 -2.19
C LEU A 35 -14.48 -3.27 -1.78
N LYS A 36 -13.71 -2.81 -0.79
CA LYS A 36 -13.70 -1.40 -0.37
C LYS A 36 -13.21 -0.45 -1.45
N THR A 37 -12.29 -0.89 -2.30
CA THR A 37 -11.68 -0.06 -3.35
C THR A 37 -12.54 -0.05 -4.61
N VAL A 38 -12.99 -1.22 -5.06
CA VAL A 38 -13.82 -1.36 -6.28
C VAL A 38 -15.19 -0.68 -6.14
N ALA A 39 -15.70 -0.49 -4.92
CA ALA A 39 -16.93 0.26 -4.66
C ALA A 39 -16.88 1.73 -5.15
N TYR A 40 -15.69 2.24 -5.46
CA TYR A 40 -15.47 3.58 -6.02
C TYR A 40 -15.08 3.58 -7.49
N ALA A 41 -14.77 2.41 -8.05
CA ALA A 41 -14.40 2.29 -9.45
C ALA A 41 -15.68 2.31 -10.31
N ASN A 42 -15.74 3.24 -11.25
CA ASN A 42 -16.78 3.32 -12.29
C ASN A 42 -16.08 3.35 -13.65
N ASP A 43 -16.57 2.57 -14.63
CA ASP A 43 -16.16 2.67 -16.04
C ASP A 43 -14.62 2.71 -16.25
N ASP A 44 -13.89 1.83 -15.57
CA ASP A 44 -12.42 1.71 -15.62
C ASP A 44 -11.66 3.00 -15.26
N ASN A 45 -12.24 3.87 -14.43
CA ASN A 45 -11.61 5.13 -14.02
C ASN A 45 -10.50 4.96 -12.96
N ILE A 46 -10.45 3.81 -12.29
CA ILE A 46 -9.53 3.50 -11.19
C ILE A 46 -8.77 2.21 -11.50
N TRP A 47 -7.48 2.22 -11.18
CA TRP A 47 -6.61 1.05 -11.21
C TRP A 47 -5.93 0.83 -9.86
N PHE A 48 -5.85 -0.43 -9.46
CA PHE A 48 -5.11 -0.92 -8.30
C PHE A 48 -4.81 -2.41 -8.50
N GLU A 49 -3.84 -2.96 -7.77
CA GLU A 49 -3.56 -4.41 -7.79
C GLU A 49 -4.62 -5.16 -6.99
N PRO A 50 -5.47 -6.01 -7.62
CA PRO A 50 -6.60 -6.63 -6.93
C PRO A 50 -6.19 -7.57 -5.79
N ASP A 51 -5.12 -8.34 -5.98
CA ASP A 51 -4.61 -9.26 -4.96
C ASP A 51 -3.91 -8.53 -3.78
N MET A 52 -3.63 -7.24 -3.95
CA MET A 52 -2.74 -6.43 -3.13
C MET A 52 -1.31 -7.01 -3.09
N VAL A 53 -0.32 -6.18 -2.80
CA VAL A 53 1.06 -6.66 -2.67
C VAL A 53 1.34 -7.07 -1.22
N GLY A 54 1.88 -8.27 -1.03
CA GLY A 54 2.29 -8.83 0.26
C GLY A 54 1.99 -10.33 0.34
N ASP A 55 2.04 -10.89 1.55
CA ASP A 55 1.64 -12.29 1.75
C ASP A 55 0.12 -12.44 1.64
N PRO A 56 -0.40 -13.52 1.03
CA PRO A 56 -1.83 -13.84 1.09
C PRO A 56 -2.33 -13.88 2.53
N LYS A 57 -3.60 -13.50 2.74
CA LYS A 57 -4.24 -13.58 4.05
C LYS A 57 -4.17 -15.01 4.60
N ALA A 58 -3.58 -15.16 5.77
CA ALA A 58 -3.57 -16.42 6.48
C ALA A 58 -4.96 -16.74 7.05
N ASN A 59 -5.28 -18.02 7.23
CA ASN A 59 -6.44 -18.41 8.03
C ASN A 59 -6.22 -18.02 9.51
N ASP A 60 -7.29 -17.95 10.29
CA ASP A 60 -7.25 -17.54 11.70
C ASP A 60 -6.27 -18.36 12.55
N THR A 61 -6.12 -19.65 12.28
CA THR A 61 -5.21 -20.52 13.04
C THR A 61 -3.75 -20.14 12.79
N ASP A 62 -3.38 -19.97 11.52
CA ASP A 62 -2.02 -19.58 11.13
C ASP A 62 -1.70 -18.14 11.54
N LEU A 63 -2.67 -17.24 11.39
CA LEU A 63 -2.57 -15.86 11.86
C LEU A 63 -2.35 -15.83 13.38
N HIS A 64 -3.15 -16.58 14.13
CA HIS A 64 -3.05 -16.65 15.58
C HIS A 64 -1.73 -17.26 16.05
N ARG A 65 -1.25 -18.29 15.36
CA ARG A 65 0.06 -18.89 15.65
C ARG A 65 1.19 -17.87 15.48
N ARG A 66 1.11 -17.02 14.45
CA ARG A 66 2.16 -16.06 14.09
C ARG A 66 2.17 -14.80 14.95
N PHE A 67 1.00 -14.21 15.16
CA PHE A 67 0.86 -12.89 15.78
C PHE A 67 0.09 -12.92 17.12
N GLY A 68 -0.52 -14.04 17.50
CA GLY A 68 -1.38 -14.12 18.69
C GLY A 68 -2.84 -13.79 18.34
N PRO A 69 -3.71 -13.48 19.32
CA PRO A 69 -5.08 -13.03 19.02
C PRO A 69 -5.04 -11.87 18.02
N SER A 70 -5.48 -12.11 16.79
CA SER A 70 -5.33 -11.15 15.70
C SER A 70 -6.39 -11.37 14.63
N LYS A 71 -6.66 -10.33 13.85
CA LYS A 71 -7.58 -10.36 12.71
C LYS A 71 -7.07 -9.43 11.61
N TYR A 72 -7.51 -9.65 10.39
CA TYR A 72 -7.27 -8.68 9.33
C TYR A 72 -8.24 -7.51 9.39
N GLU A 73 -7.74 -6.30 9.14
CA GLU A 73 -8.55 -5.09 8.96
C GLU A 73 -8.24 -4.45 7.60
N ASP A 74 -9.22 -4.45 6.71
CA ASP A 74 -9.08 -3.94 5.35
C ASP A 74 -9.33 -2.43 5.27
N PHE A 75 -8.61 -1.75 4.38
CA PHE A 75 -8.75 -0.33 4.15
C PHE A 75 -8.69 0.03 2.66
N SER A 76 -9.32 1.15 2.33
CA SER A 76 -9.10 1.88 1.09
C SER A 76 -9.12 3.37 1.42
N THR A 77 -8.12 4.13 1.01
CA THR A 77 -8.10 5.59 1.25
C THR A 77 -9.24 6.30 0.52
N LEU A 78 -9.80 5.69 -0.53
CA LEU A 78 -10.99 6.20 -1.23
C LEU A 78 -12.19 6.35 -0.30
N GLU A 79 -12.26 5.59 0.80
CA GLU A 79 -13.29 5.77 1.83
C GLU A 79 -13.27 7.15 2.47
N LEU A 80 -12.13 7.83 2.43
CA LEU A 80 -11.91 9.15 3.01
C LEU A 80 -11.88 10.28 1.98
N THR A 81 -11.48 9.96 0.74
CA THR A 81 -11.16 10.96 -0.30
C THR A 81 -12.22 11.10 -1.38
N GLU A 82 -12.99 10.03 -1.63
CA GLU A 82 -14.05 10.03 -2.63
C GLU A 82 -15.41 10.36 -2.00
N PRO A 83 -16.32 10.98 -2.77
CA PRO A 83 -17.63 11.36 -2.27
C PRO A 83 -18.46 10.13 -1.92
N ARG A 84 -19.14 10.17 -0.75
CA ARG A 84 -20.27 9.29 -0.41
C ARG A 84 -21.52 10.15 -0.25
N GLY A 85 -22.48 10.02 -1.15
CA GLY A 85 -23.73 10.79 -1.10
C GLY A 85 -23.53 12.28 -1.36
N SER A 86 -23.75 13.13 -0.35
CA SER A 86 -23.78 14.61 -0.48
C SER A 86 -22.45 15.33 -0.24
N LYS A 87 -21.38 14.60 0.11
CA LYS A 87 -20.03 15.19 0.27
C LYS A 87 -19.33 15.26 -1.08
N GLY A 88 -18.56 16.33 -1.33
CA GLY A 88 -17.70 16.44 -2.52
C GLY A 88 -16.40 15.64 -2.38
N VAL A 89 -15.63 15.58 -3.48
CA VAL A 89 -14.28 14.98 -3.53
C VAL A 89 -13.34 15.74 -2.59
N ASN A 90 -12.49 15.02 -1.86
CA ASN A 90 -11.51 15.59 -0.94
C ASN A 90 -10.17 14.82 -1.03
N PRO A 91 -9.31 15.14 -2.01
CA PRO A 91 -8.12 14.34 -2.31
C PRO A 91 -7.06 14.41 -1.20
N LEU A 92 -6.12 13.46 -1.21
CA LEU A 92 -4.99 13.46 -0.28
C LEU A 92 -4.08 14.67 -0.54
N ARG A 93 -3.70 15.35 0.55
CA ARG A 93 -2.70 16.41 0.59
C ARG A 93 -1.39 15.92 1.16
N ARG A 94 -1.43 15.01 2.13
CA ARG A 94 -0.24 14.49 2.83
C ARG A 94 -0.43 13.02 3.17
N ILE A 95 0.67 12.28 3.14
CA ILE A 95 0.77 10.92 3.66
C ILE A 95 1.96 10.82 4.63
N ALA A 96 1.76 10.12 5.74
CA ALA A 96 2.81 9.77 6.69
C ALA A 96 2.87 8.25 6.90
N ILE A 97 4.06 7.67 6.97
CA ILE A 97 4.30 6.26 7.28
C ILE A 97 4.92 6.20 8.66
N HIS A 98 4.29 5.45 9.57
CA HIS A 98 4.72 5.31 10.94
C HIS A 98 5.31 3.94 11.20
N ARG A 99 6.31 3.93 12.05
CA ARG A 99 6.93 2.74 12.63
C ARG A 99 5.91 1.92 13.42
N TYR A 100 5.97 0.60 13.28
CA TYR A 100 5.41 -0.34 14.23
C TYR A 100 6.38 -0.56 15.40
N ARG A 101 5.87 -0.49 16.63
CA ARG A 101 6.64 -0.81 17.84
C ARG A 101 5.84 -1.71 18.76
N LEU A 102 6.46 -2.77 19.23
CA LEU A 102 5.89 -3.52 20.34
C LEU A 102 5.91 -2.67 21.61
N SER A 103 4.76 -2.57 22.29
CA SER A 103 4.69 -1.88 23.57
C SER A 103 5.65 -2.52 24.59
N SER A 104 6.51 -1.70 25.18
CA SER A 104 7.65 -2.13 26.01
C SER A 104 7.25 -2.98 27.22
N GLY A 105 6.00 -2.86 27.68
CA GLY A 105 5.46 -3.60 28.84
C GLY A 105 5.06 -5.05 28.54
N ILE A 106 4.89 -5.43 27.27
CA ILE A 106 4.32 -6.74 26.89
C ILE A 106 5.24 -7.48 25.87
N THR A 107 6.37 -6.90 25.49
CA THR A 107 7.29 -7.43 24.48
C THR A 107 7.73 -8.87 24.73
N TRP A 108 7.91 -9.29 25.98
CA TRP A 108 8.34 -10.66 26.30
C TRP A 108 7.27 -11.72 25.98
N LEU A 109 5.97 -11.36 26.12
CA LEU A 109 4.81 -12.20 25.80
C LEU A 109 4.46 -12.19 24.31
N ALA A 110 4.97 -11.24 23.53
CA ALA A 110 4.69 -11.13 22.11
C ALA A 110 5.21 -12.37 21.35
N LYS A 111 4.42 -12.82 20.37
CA LYS A 111 4.79 -13.90 19.46
C LYS A 111 5.98 -13.50 18.58
N SER A 112 6.68 -14.49 18.04
CA SER A 112 7.87 -14.25 17.21
C SER A 112 7.57 -13.39 15.99
N GLY A 113 6.39 -13.51 15.37
CA GLY A 113 5.99 -12.70 14.24
C GLY A 113 5.98 -11.20 14.55
N LEU A 114 5.45 -10.81 15.72
CA LEU A 114 5.43 -9.40 16.14
C LEU A 114 6.81 -8.88 16.52
N LYS A 115 7.62 -9.72 17.17
CA LYS A 115 9.02 -9.37 17.48
C LYS A 115 9.82 -9.13 16.21
N GLN A 116 9.57 -9.94 15.18
CA GLN A 116 10.17 -9.79 13.86
C GLN A 116 9.63 -8.56 13.13
N ALA A 117 8.37 -8.18 13.34
CA ALA A 117 7.75 -7.00 12.74
C ALA A 117 8.17 -5.67 13.39
N ASP A 118 8.93 -5.66 14.50
CA ASP A 118 9.40 -4.41 15.10
C ASP A 118 10.11 -3.54 14.05
N ASN A 119 9.82 -2.24 14.05
CA ASN A 119 10.32 -1.29 13.06
C ASN A 119 9.68 -1.38 11.66
N ALA A 120 8.75 -2.31 11.41
CA ALA A 120 7.94 -2.34 10.18
C ALA A 120 6.93 -1.17 10.16
N ILE A 121 5.88 -1.25 9.33
CA ILE A 121 4.87 -0.19 9.19
C ILE A 121 3.69 -0.47 10.12
N GLY A 122 3.42 0.44 11.05
CA GLY A 122 2.38 0.29 12.08
C GLY A 122 1.11 1.13 11.85
N SER A 123 1.27 2.25 11.15
CA SER A 123 0.14 3.08 10.73
C SER A 123 0.49 3.96 9.53
N ILE A 124 -0.54 4.41 8.82
CA ILE A 124 -0.45 5.40 7.75
C ILE A 124 -1.27 6.62 8.16
N GLY A 125 -0.61 7.76 8.33
CA GLY A 125 -1.25 9.06 8.54
C GLY A 125 -1.68 9.66 7.20
N LEU A 126 -2.84 10.30 7.19
CA LEU A 126 -3.45 10.93 6.02
C LEU A 126 -3.97 12.33 6.38
N ALA A 127 -3.66 13.30 5.53
CA ALA A 127 -4.34 14.59 5.50
C ALA A 127 -4.91 14.84 4.11
N ARG A 128 -6.11 15.42 4.06
CA ARG A 128 -6.82 15.76 2.83
C ARG A 128 -6.77 17.27 2.58
N VAL A 129 -7.16 17.69 1.39
CA VAL A 129 -7.13 19.12 1.00
C VAL A 129 -8.08 19.97 1.84
N GLN A 130 -9.28 19.48 2.16
CA GLN A 130 -10.29 20.20 2.95
C GLN A 130 -10.15 19.98 4.46
N ASP A 131 -9.13 19.23 4.91
CA ASP A 131 -8.85 19.11 6.34
C ASP A 131 -8.29 20.43 6.87
N ASP A 132 -8.71 20.84 8.07
CA ASP A 132 -8.29 22.11 8.67
C ASP A 132 -6.76 22.14 8.86
N PRO A 133 -6.04 23.06 8.18
CA PRO A 133 -4.59 23.16 8.30
C PRO A 133 -4.13 23.41 9.74
N ALA A 134 -4.89 24.18 10.53
CA ALA A 134 -4.51 24.49 11.91
C ALA A 134 -4.64 23.27 12.83
N ALA A 135 -5.65 22.43 12.61
CA ALA A 135 -5.81 21.17 13.33
C ALA A 135 -4.77 20.12 12.89
N ALA A 136 -4.42 20.09 11.60
CA ALA A 136 -3.37 19.23 11.08
C ALA A 136 -1.99 19.62 11.65
N GLU A 137 -1.65 20.92 11.68
CA GLU A 137 -0.39 21.43 12.24
C GLU A 137 -0.23 21.18 13.75
N ALA A 138 -1.33 20.89 14.46
CA ALA A 138 -1.27 20.49 15.87
C ALA A 138 -0.77 19.04 16.06
N GLU A 139 -0.88 18.18 15.04
CA GLU A 139 -0.32 16.83 15.04
C GLU A 139 1.10 16.86 14.46
N ALA A 140 2.09 16.20 15.08
CA ALA A 140 3.47 16.37 14.65
C ALA A 140 3.78 15.78 13.26
N ASP A 141 2.95 14.85 12.78
CA ASP A 141 3.00 14.31 11.42
C ASP A 141 2.17 15.12 10.40
N GLY A 142 1.40 16.10 10.86
CA GLY A 142 0.49 16.90 10.04
C GLY A 142 -0.71 16.14 9.48
N CYS A 143 -1.06 14.98 10.06
CA CYS A 143 -2.12 14.09 9.57
C CYS A 143 -3.29 14.01 10.57
N MET A 144 -4.52 14.20 10.09
CA MET A 144 -5.72 14.16 10.95
C MET A 144 -6.36 12.77 11.02
N HIS A 145 -6.07 11.90 10.05
CA HIS A 145 -6.61 10.54 9.98
C HIS A 145 -5.46 9.55 10.02
N HIS A 146 -5.66 8.42 10.70
CA HIS A 146 -4.68 7.35 10.75
C HIS A 146 -5.34 6.02 10.45
N LEU A 147 -4.78 5.29 9.50
CA LEU A 147 -5.08 3.89 9.25
C LEU A 147 -4.08 3.04 10.04
N GLY A 148 -4.53 1.94 10.63
CA GLY A 148 -3.72 1.18 11.60
C GLY A 148 -3.74 1.84 12.98
N HIS A 149 -2.70 1.62 13.78
CA HIS A 149 -2.64 2.13 15.15
C HIS A 149 -1.33 2.86 15.40
N VAL A 150 -1.46 4.18 15.59
CA VAL A 150 -0.35 5.03 16.01
C VAL A 150 -0.14 4.86 17.51
N HIS A 151 1.03 4.36 17.90
CA HIS A 151 1.42 4.38 19.31
C HIS A 151 1.48 5.84 19.79
N HIS A 152 0.76 6.17 20.86
CA HIS A 152 0.56 7.57 21.28
C HIS A 152 1.87 8.31 21.61
N SER A 153 2.90 7.58 22.07
CA SER A 153 4.26 8.13 22.26
C SER A 153 4.94 8.53 20.96
N ASP A 154 4.56 7.91 19.85
CA ASP A 154 5.29 8.00 18.58
C ASP A 154 4.85 9.22 17.77
N LYS A 155 3.67 9.78 18.06
CA LYS A 155 3.18 11.01 17.44
C LYS A 155 4.06 12.22 17.72
N GLN A 156 4.82 12.24 18.81
CA GLN A 156 5.64 13.40 19.19
C GLN A 156 7.11 13.28 18.79
N ASP A 157 7.52 12.12 18.26
CA ASP A 157 8.90 11.82 17.92
C ASP A 157 9.04 11.58 16.41
N ALA A 158 9.63 12.57 15.73
CA ALA A 158 9.84 12.57 14.28
C ALA A 158 10.75 11.45 13.78
N THR A 159 11.38 10.67 14.66
CA THR A 159 12.13 9.46 14.27
C THR A 159 11.21 8.26 14.04
N ASN A 160 9.97 8.28 14.53
CA ASN A 160 9.00 7.19 14.39
C ASN A 160 8.10 7.31 13.16
N PHE A 161 8.26 8.37 12.35
CA PHE A 161 7.52 8.50 11.11
C PHE A 161 8.30 9.26 10.04
N LYS A 162 7.87 9.10 8.79
CA LYS A 162 8.27 9.92 7.65
C LYS A 162 7.01 10.40 6.96
N HIS A 163 7.01 11.63 6.44
CA HIS A 163 5.84 12.19 5.77
C HIS A 163 6.21 12.84 4.44
N LEU A 164 5.21 13.01 3.59
CA LEU A 164 5.30 13.63 2.28
C LEU A 164 4.06 14.47 2.01
N ASP A 165 4.27 15.74 1.68
CA ASP A 165 3.24 16.58 1.07
C ASP A 165 3.13 16.26 -0.43
N LEU A 166 1.92 15.95 -0.88
CA LEU A 166 1.61 15.50 -2.25
C LEU A 166 1.32 16.66 -3.21
N GLY A 167 1.26 17.91 -2.72
CA GLY A 167 0.81 19.06 -3.52
C GLY A 167 1.63 19.35 -4.79
N ASN A 168 2.91 18.98 -4.81
CA ASN A 168 3.81 19.17 -5.97
C ASN A 168 4.52 17.86 -6.36
N VAL A 169 3.93 16.71 -6.02
CA VAL A 169 4.55 15.41 -6.21
C VAL A 169 3.55 14.49 -6.89
N ASP A 170 3.93 13.96 -8.04
CA ASP A 170 3.15 12.96 -8.75
C ASP A 170 3.73 11.57 -8.50
N ILE A 171 3.03 10.74 -7.71
CA ILE A 171 3.52 9.42 -7.39
C ILE A 171 3.25 8.47 -8.55
N THR A 172 4.32 8.11 -9.24
CA THR A 172 4.27 7.24 -10.43
C THR A 172 4.48 5.78 -10.09
N LYS A 173 5.10 5.49 -8.94
CA LYS A 173 5.47 4.13 -8.55
C LYS A 173 5.55 3.95 -7.05
N LEU A 174 5.13 2.78 -6.58
CA LEU A 174 5.47 2.26 -5.26
C LEU A 174 6.47 1.11 -5.39
N ASP A 175 7.45 1.06 -4.50
CA ASP A 175 8.22 -0.16 -4.21
C ASP A 175 7.78 -0.68 -2.86
N ILE A 176 7.23 -1.90 -2.86
CA ILE A 176 6.69 -2.55 -1.68
C ILE A 176 7.61 -3.73 -1.35
N ALA A 177 8.25 -3.65 -0.19
CA ALA A 177 9.24 -4.62 0.24
C ALA A 177 8.68 -5.49 1.38
N TYR A 178 8.73 -6.81 1.23
CA TYR A 178 8.30 -7.76 2.25
C TYR A 178 9.10 -9.05 2.17
N VAL A 179 9.12 -9.83 3.25
CA VAL A 179 9.75 -11.16 3.26
C VAL A 179 8.63 -12.18 3.12
N PRO A 180 8.61 -13.01 2.07
CA PRO A 180 7.55 -14.01 1.90
C PRO A 180 7.42 -14.92 3.13
N GLY A 181 6.19 -15.09 3.61
CA GLY A 181 5.87 -15.81 4.83
C GLY A 181 6.02 -15.02 6.13
N SER A 182 6.40 -13.73 6.10
CA SER A 182 6.46 -12.87 7.29
C SER A 182 5.06 -12.41 7.74
N GLY A 183 4.11 -12.28 6.81
CA GLY A 183 2.77 -11.75 7.04
C GLY A 183 2.70 -10.24 7.17
N TYR A 184 3.77 -9.50 6.84
CA TYR A 184 3.83 -8.05 6.95
C TYR A 184 4.75 -7.39 5.92
N ILE A 185 4.45 -6.14 5.61
CA ILE A 185 5.25 -5.24 4.76
C ILE A 185 6.40 -4.67 5.58
N ALA A 186 7.62 -4.98 5.15
CA ALA A 186 8.86 -4.55 5.79
C ALA A 186 9.34 -3.18 5.29
N GLY A 187 8.90 -2.73 4.12
CA GLY A 187 9.22 -1.41 3.61
C GLY A 187 8.24 -0.94 2.53
N LEU A 188 8.10 0.38 2.43
CA LEU A 188 7.28 1.04 1.43
C LEU A 188 8.02 2.31 0.98
N THR A 189 8.21 2.43 -0.33
CA THR A 189 8.83 3.60 -0.94
C THR A 189 7.94 4.15 -2.05
N LEU A 190 7.64 5.45 -1.99
CA LEU A 190 6.88 6.20 -3.00
C LEU A 190 7.87 6.95 -3.89
N TYR A 191 7.74 6.79 -5.19
CA TYR A 191 8.56 7.44 -6.20
C TYR A 191 7.73 8.39 -7.06
N ASP A 192 8.38 9.46 -7.47
CA ASP A 192 7.97 10.38 -8.52
C ASP A 192 8.90 10.21 -9.72
N GLN A 193 8.52 10.67 -10.91
CA GLN A 193 9.36 10.67 -12.10
C GLN A 193 9.72 12.09 -12.52
N ILE A 194 10.98 12.47 -12.34
CA ILE A 194 11.52 13.78 -12.74
C ILE A 194 12.54 13.56 -13.85
N ASN A 195 12.36 14.23 -15.00
CA ASN A 195 13.28 14.11 -16.14
C ASN A 195 13.53 12.65 -16.58
N GLY A 196 12.49 11.81 -16.50
CA GLY A 196 12.57 10.39 -16.84
C GLY A 196 13.22 9.50 -15.78
N GLN A 197 13.70 10.04 -14.65
CA GLN A 197 14.31 9.27 -13.56
C GLN A 197 13.36 9.16 -12.36
N HIS A 198 13.26 7.95 -11.79
CA HIS A 198 12.52 7.76 -10.55
C HIS A 198 13.27 8.38 -9.38
N THR A 199 12.62 9.30 -8.69
CA THR A 199 13.13 9.98 -7.50
C THR A 199 12.34 9.51 -6.28
N GLU A 200 13.04 9.01 -5.26
CA GLU A 200 12.45 8.63 -3.98
C GLU A 200 11.89 9.88 -3.28
N ARG A 201 10.60 9.86 -2.93
CA ARG A 201 9.91 10.98 -2.27
C ARG A 201 9.56 10.69 -0.82
N LEU A 202 9.15 9.46 -0.54
CA LEU A 202 8.89 8.98 0.81
C LEU A 202 9.35 7.53 0.91
N SER A 203 10.01 7.18 2.00
CA SER A 203 10.52 5.84 2.20
C SER A 203 10.52 5.48 3.67
N TRP A 204 9.99 4.31 3.97
CA TRP A 204 10.16 3.65 5.24
C TRP A 204 10.68 2.23 4.99
N ARG A 205 11.72 1.84 5.73
CA ARG A 205 12.31 0.51 5.66
C ARG A 205 12.54 0.04 7.10
N GLN A 206 12.15 -1.20 7.39
CA GLN A 206 12.34 -1.82 8.69
C GLN A 206 13.81 -1.94 9.09
N TRP A 207 14.71 -1.94 8.11
CA TRP A 207 16.15 -2.09 8.28
C TRP A 207 16.89 -0.78 8.01
N ASP A 208 17.91 -0.52 8.83
CA ASP A 208 18.94 0.46 8.56
C ASP A 208 20.19 -0.27 8.04
N GLY A 209 20.48 -0.12 6.75
CA GLY A 209 21.63 -0.78 6.11
C GLY A 209 21.27 -2.10 5.43
N LYS A 210 21.59 -3.25 6.06
CA LYS A 210 21.46 -4.55 5.40
C LYS A 210 19.99 -5.03 5.40
N PRO A 211 19.40 -5.33 4.22
CA PRO A 211 18.04 -5.85 4.15
C PRO A 211 17.91 -7.24 4.79
N PRO A 212 16.72 -7.59 5.32
CA PRO A 212 16.42 -8.94 5.79
C PRO A 212 16.67 -9.99 4.71
N GLN A 213 17.06 -11.20 5.12
CA GLN A 213 17.24 -12.31 4.18
C GLN A 213 15.89 -12.70 3.56
N GLY A 214 15.87 -12.90 2.24
CA GLY A 214 14.65 -13.29 1.52
C GLY A 214 13.68 -12.13 1.25
N LEU A 215 14.10 -10.88 1.47
CA LEU A 215 13.33 -9.70 1.10
C LEU A 215 13.05 -9.71 -0.41
N VAL A 216 11.79 -9.49 -0.76
CA VAL A 216 11.30 -9.30 -2.12
C VAL A 216 10.86 -7.85 -2.27
N HIS A 217 11.14 -7.28 -3.44
CA HIS A 217 10.68 -5.96 -3.87
C HIS A 217 9.68 -6.15 -4.99
N VAL A 218 8.51 -5.52 -4.86
CA VAL A 218 7.48 -5.52 -5.90
C VAL A 218 7.21 -4.07 -6.29
N ALA A 219 7.46 -3.77 -7.56
CA ALA A 219 7.06 -2.52 -8.16
C ALA A 219 5.54 -2.55 -8.41
N ASN A 220 4.85 -1.53 -7.92
CA ASN A 220 3.42 -1.35 -8.10
C ASN A 220 3.20 0.01 -8.77
N GLU A 221 2.75 -0.04 -10.02
CA GLU A 221 2.70 1.06 -10.98
C GLU A 221 1.39 0.97 -11.78
N PRO A 222 0.78 2.09 -12.19
CA PRO A 222 -0.42 2.05 -13.03
C PRO A 222 -0.15 1.38 -14.39
N PRO A 223 -1.19 0.91 -15.09
CA PRO A 223 -1.01 0.13 -16.31
C PRO A 223 -0.57 1.04 -17.45
N ASP A 224 0.56 0.70 -18.09
CA ASP A 224 0.96 1.28 -19.36
C ASP A 224 0.26 0.52 -20.50
N ARG A 225 -0.87 1.06 -20.96
CA ARG A 225 -1.66 0.48 -22.06
C ARG A 225 -1.25 1.01 -23.43
N GLY A 226 -0.29 1.93 -23.51
CA GLY A 226 0.10 2.59 -24.76
C GLY A 226 -1.00 3.43 -25.42
N ASP A 227 -2.11 3.69 -24.73
CA ASP A 227 -3.28 4.45 -25.21
C ASP A 227 -3.23 5.94 -24.85
N GLY A 228 -2.16 6.38 -24.19
CA GLY A 228 -1.99 7.76 -23.74
C GLY A 228 -2.73 8.10 -22.44
N THR A 229 -3.37 7.13 -21.78
CA THR A 229 -4.04 7.34 -20.50
C THR A 229 -3.05 7.80 -19.44
N VAL A 230 -3.32 8.97 -18.86
CA VAL A 230 -2.55 9.49 -17.71
C VAL A 230 -3.21 9.03 -16.43
N TRP A 231 -2.44 8.37 -15.57
CA TRP A 231 -2.88 7.88 -14.27
C TRP A 231 -2.27 8.74 -13.16
N ARG A 232 -3.10 9.20 -12.22
CA ARG A 232 -2.67 9.95 -11.04
C ARG A 232 -2.85 9.12 -9.79
N PHE A 233 -1.85 9.11 -8.93
CA PHE A 233 -1.98 8.47 -7.62
C PHE A 233 -3.01 9.20 -6.76
N VAL A 234 -3.97 8.45 -6.21
CA VAL A 234 -5.03 8.98 -5.36
C VAL A 234 -5.06 8.34 -3.96
N GLY A 235 -4.24 7.31 -3.72
CA GLY A 235 -4.00 6.80 -2.38
C GLY A 235 -3.64 5.32 -2.34
N LEU A 236 -4.01 4.64 -1.26
CA LEU A 236 -3.59 3.27 -0.94
C LEU A 236 -4.78 2.39 -0.58
N ALA A 237 -4.69 1.12 -0.93
CA ALA A 237 -5.57 0.04 -0.44
C ALA A 237 -4.72 -1.03 0.24
N GLY A 238 -5.31 -1.81 1.13
CA GLY A 238 -4.59 -2.91 1.75
C GLY A 238 -5.26 -3.48 2.98
N SER A 239 -4.46 -4.22 3.75
CA SER A 239 -4.91 -4.89 4.97
C SER A 239 -3.89 -4.71 6.09
N TRP A 240 -4.37 -4.50 7.30
CA TRP A 240 -3.60 -4.56 8.54
C TRP A 240 -3.79 -5.92 9.22
N VAL A 241 -2.79 -6.37 9.97
CA VAL A 241 -3.00 -7.31 11.08
C VAL A 241 -3.26 -6.47 12.33
N ASP A 242 -4.49 -6.49 12.85
CA ASP A 242 -4.80 -5.96 14.19
C ASP A 242 -4.43 -7.02 15.22
N THR A 243 -3.51 -6.68 16.12
CA THR A 243 -2.88 -7.62 17.07
C THR A 243 -3.44 -7.49 18.49
N VAL A 244 -4.67 -6.97 18.62
CA VAL A 244 -5.45 -6.85 19.87
C VAL A 244 -4.59 -6.35 21.04
N GLY A 245 -4.39 -5.04 21.07
CA GLY A 245 -3.63 -4.36 22.13
C GLY A 245 -2.11 -4.37 21.93
N GLN A 246 -1.60 -5.02 20.88
CA GLN A 246 -0.18 -4.99 20.49
C GLN A 246 0.10 -4.12 19.26
N GLY A 247 -0.90 -3.36 18.79
CA GLY A 247 -0.81 -2.45 17.65
C GLY A 247 -1.30 -3.09 16.34
N HIS A 248 -1.04 -2.38 15.24
CA HIS A 248 -1.32 -2.87 13.89
C HIS A 248 -0.02 -3.05 13.14
N VAL A 249 0.03 -4.03 12.24
CA VAL A 249 1.16 -4.19 11.30
C VAL A 249 0.60 -4.24 9.88
N LEU A 250 1.16 -3.47 8.96
CA LEU A 250 0.71 -3.47 7.58
C LEU A 250 0.98 -4.84 6.96
N ALA A 251 -0.05 -5.55 6.54
CA ALA A 251 0.05 -6.91 6.01
C ALA A 251 0.28 -6.91 4.49
N ARG A 252 -0.54 -6.11 3.81
CA ARG A 252 -0.55 -5.95 2.35
C ARG A 252 -0.88 -4.52 1.99
N CYS A 253 -0.38 -4.04 0.87
CA CYS A 253 -0.80 -2.76 0.31
C CYS A 253 -0.71 -2.73 -1.22
N SER A 254 -1.44 -1.80 -1.82
CA SER A 254 -1.33 -1.39 -3.22
C SER A 254 -1.57 0.11 -3.28
N GLY A 255 -0.96 0.77 -4.26
CA GLY A 255 -1.40 2.07 -4.69
C GLY A 255 -2.75 2.00 -5.39
N ILE A 256 -3.39 3.15 -5.44
CA ILE A 256 -4.62 3.39 -6.18
C ILE A 256 -4.33 4.55 -7.11
N TRP A 257 -4.61 4.33 -8.39
CA TRP A 257 -4.46 5.32 -9.43
C TRP A 257 -5.81 5.61 -10.07
N LYS A 258 -6.05 6.86 -10.40
CA LYS A 258 -7.25 7.32 -11.09
C LYS A 258 -6.86 7.95 -12.41
N LYS A 259 -7.63 7.72 -13.47
CA LYS A 259 -7.44 8.42 -14.75
C LYS A 259 -7.53 9.92 -14.50
N ALA A 260 -6.58 10.68 -15.02
CA ALA A 260 -6.72 12.12 -15.11
C ALA A 260 -7.87 12.41 -16.10
N GLU A 261 -8.87 13.17 -15.68
CA GLU A 261 -9.88 13.67 -16.60
C GLU A 261 -9.21 14.66 -17.57
N GLU A 262 -9.56 14.59 -18.86
CA GLU A 262 -9.24 15.65 -19.82
C GLU A 262 -10.04 16.89 -19.41
N GLU A 263 -9.35 17.95 -18.97
CA GLU A 263 -9.96 19.26 -18.71
C GLU A 263 -10.47 19.93 -19.99
#